data_AF-A0A831NN65-F1
#
_entry.id   AF-A0A831NN65-F1
#
_cell.length_a   1.000
_cell.length_b   1.000
_cell.length_c   1.000
_cell.angle_alpha   90.00
_cell.angle_beta   90.00
_cell.angle_gamma   90.00
#
_symmetry.space_group_name_H-M   'P 1'
#
loop_
_entity.id
_entity.type
_entity.pdbx_description
1 polymer ?
#
loop_
_entity_poly.entity_id
_entity_poly.type
_entity_poly.pdbx_seq_one_letter_code
_entity_poly.pdbx_strand_id
1 'polypeptide(L)'
;MEMLKKIIKSVYAVEGRKKLRRREIELILQFKLSWFDPHTSKKVVDAAVQNSILTVEGEYFIPSEDVMQIEVEPDFTPPKDFDPESLNVNPLEELIRHITTTVSVPKQEVVAMANRYKAEWRISSETAFIIAGYELGVDMGRFVDAAYSRLLARGV
;
A
#
# COMPACT_ATOMS: atom_id res chain seq x y z
N MET A 1 1.59 -7.81 -7.45
CA MET A 1 2.00 -6.43 -7.83
C MET A 1 1.81 -6.15 -9.32
N GLU A 2 2.27 -7.05 -10.20
CA GLU A 2 2.18 -6.88 -11.67
C GLU A 2 0.75 -6.63 -12.19
N MET A 3 -0.24 -7.36 -11.66
CA MET A 3 -1.65 -7.18 -12.03
C MET A 3 -2.17 -5.76 -11.78
N LEU A 4 -1.82 -5.16 -10.63
CA LEU A 4 -2.21 -3.79 -10.31
C LEU A 4 -1.59 -2.79 -11.28
N LYS A 5 -0.34 -3.03 -11.70
CA LYS A 5 0.31 -2.20 -12.72
C LYS A 5 -0.39 -2.33 -14.08
N LYS A 6 -0.77 -3.55 -14.51
CA LYS A 6 -1.54 -3.76 -15.75
C LYS A 6 -2.89 -3.03 -15.69
N ILE A 7 -3.58 -3.08 -14.55
CA ILE A 7 -4.85 -2.35 -14.35
C ILE A 7 -4.63 -0.83 -14.52
N ILE A 8 -3.65 -0.25 -13.83
CA ILE A 8 -3.35 1.19 -13.93
C ILE A 8 -2.91 1.55 -15.36
N LYS A 9 -2.01 0.80 -15.97
CA LYS A 9 -1.58 1.01 -17.36
C LYS A 9 -2.77 1.06 -18.32
N SER A 10 -3.75 0.19 -18.14
CA SER A 10 -4.97 0.15 -18.97
C SER A 10 -5.82 1.42 -18.83
N VAL A 11 -5.97 1.94 -17.61
CA VAL A 11 -6.66 3.21 -17.36
C VAL A 11 -6.04 4.35 -18.18
N TYR A 12 -4.71 4.49 -18.10
CA TYR A 12 -3.99 5.56 -18.79
C TYR A 12 -3.93 5.35 -20.30
N ALA A 13 -3.94 4.10 -20.77
CA ALA A 13 -4.05 3.77 -22.18
C ALA A 13 -5.41 4.17 -22.77
N VAL A 14 -6.52 3.89 -22.07
CA VAL A 14 -7.87 4.28 -22.50
C VAL A 14 -8.04 5.80 -22.53
N GLU A 15 -7.45 6.50 -21.57
CA GLU A 15 -7.61 7.95 -21.46
C GLU A 15 -6.63 8.74 -22.34
N GLY A 16 -5.47 8.16 -22.69
CA GLY A 16 -4.45 8.76 -23.54
C GLY A 16 -3.71 9.96 -22.93
N ARG A 17 -3.94 10.25 -21.64
CA ARG A 17 -3.30 11.35 -20.90
C ARG A 17 -2.24 10.81 -19.95
N LYS A 18 -1.23 11.62 -19.62
CA LYS A 18 -0.14 11.24 -18.70
C LYS A 18 -0.44 11.48 -17.22
N LYS A 19 -1.48 12.23 -16.89
CA LYS A 19 -1.88 12.57 -15.52
C LYS A 19 -3.39 12.66 -15.42
N LEU A 20 -3.94 12.13 -14.34
CA LEU A 20 -5.39 12.08 -14.09
C LEU A 20 -5.69 12.44 -12.65
N ARG A 21 -6.85 13.02 -12.39
CA ARG A 21 -7.36 13.17 -11.02
C ARG A 21 -7.84 11.82 -10.52
N ARG A 22 -7.81 11.63 -9.21
CA ARG A 22 -8.33 10.42 -8.54
C ARG A 22 -9.70 10.00 -9.06
N ARG A 23 -10.64 10.95 -9.13
CA ARG A 23 -12.02 10.68 -9.54
C ARG A 23 -12.10 10.21 -11.00
N GLU A 24 -11.23 10.71 -11.87
CA GLU A 24 -11.19 10.29 -13.28
C GLU A 24 -10.77 8.82 -13.37
N ILE A 25 -9.72 8.42 -12.62
CA ILE A 25 -9.26 7.03 -12.57
C ILE A 25 -10.38 6.10 -12.08
N GLU A 26 -11.03 6.45 -10.98
CA GLU A 26 -12.15 5.68 -10.42
C GLU A 26 -13.30 5.52 -11.44
N LEU A 27 -13.65 6.58 -12.17
CA LEU A 27 -14.72 6.54 -13.16
C LEU A 27 -14.35 5.72 -14.40
N ILE A 28 -13.09 5.74 -14.82
CA ILE A 28 -12.62 4.91 -15.95
C ILE A 28 -12.75 3.43 -15.59
N LEU A 29 -12.34 3.04 -14.38
CA LEU A 29 -12.46 1.66 -13.88
C LEU A 29 -13.93 1.19 -13.82
N GLN A 30 -14.84 2.08 -13.43
CA GLN A 30 -16.27 1.78 -13.30
C GLN A 30 -17.02 1.74 -14.62
N PHE A 31 -16.79 2.72 -15.49
CA PHE A 31 -17.67 2.98 -16.63
C PHE A 31 -17.01 2.66 -17.97
N LYS A 32 -15.77 3.12 -18.19
CA LYS A 32 -15.09 2.88 -19.47
C LYS A 32 -14.61 1.44 -19.60
N LEU A 33 -14.01 0.91 -18.53
CA LEU A 33 -13.51 -0.46 -18.47
C LEU A 33 -14.55 -1.44 -17.92
N SER A 34 -15.50 -0.95 -17.10
CA SER A 34 -16.53 -1.79 -16.48
C SER A 34 -15.96 -2.97 -15.68
N TRP A 35 -14.80 -2.79 -15.04
CA TRP A 35 -14.10 -3.85 -14.31
C TRP A 35 -14.49 -3.93 -12.85
N PHE A 36 -14.78 -2.77 -12.22
CA PHE A 36 -14.93 -2.68 -10.78
C PHE A 36 -16.12 -1.80 -10.39
N ASP A 37 -16.72 -2.12 -9.26
CA ASP A 37 -17.73 -1.26 -8.61
C ASP A 37 -17.07 -0.01 -7.98
N PRO A 38 -17.86 0.97 -7.50
CA PRO A 38 -17.32 2.21 -6.92
C PRO A 38 -16.41 2.02 -5.71
N HIS A 39 -16.66 0.99 -4.90
CA HIS A 39 -15.88 0.72 -3.70
C HIS A 39 -14.54 0.06 -4.08
N THR A 40 -14.57 -0.96 -4.92
CA THR A 40 -13.35 -1.63 -5.40
C THR A 40 -12.46 -0.66 -6.19
N SER A 41 -13.04 0.21 -7.01
CA SER A 41 -12.28 1.23 -7.77
C SER A 41 -11.49 2.17 -6.87
N LYS A 42 -12.05 2.61 -5.74
CA LYS A 42 -11.32 3.43 -4.75
C LYS A 42 -10.12 2.67 -4.19
N LYS A 43 -10.33 1.41 -3.81
CA LYS A 43 -9.28 0.54 -3.26
C LYS A 43 -8.16 0.28 -4.25
N VAL A 44 -8.45 0.15 -5.54
CA VAL A 44 -7.43 0.04 -6.60
C VAL A 44 -6.53 1.28 -6.62
N VAL A 45 -7.12 2.49 -6.55
CA VAL A 45 -6.33 3.73 -6.53
C VAL A 45 -5.50 3.82 -5.26
N ASP A 46 -6.08 3.49 -4.10
CA ASP A 46 -5.35 3.47 -2.83
C ASP A 46 -4.17 2.51 -2.87
N ALA A 47 -4.39 1.30 -3.38
CA ALA A 47 -3.34 0.31 -3.52
C ALA A 47 -2.23 0.76 -4.47
N ALA A 48 -2.59 1.43 -5.56
CA ALA A 48 -1.60 1.93 -6.50
C ALA A 48 -0.74 3.06 -5.90
N VAL A 49 -1.33 3.94 -5.09
CA VAL A 49 -0.55 4.96 -4.35
C VAL A 49 0.35 4.32 -3.30
N GLN A 50 -0.18 3.43 -2.48
CA GLN A 50 0.57 2.77 -1.40
C GLN A 50 1.77 1.99 -1.93
N ASN A 51 1.63 1.37 -3.10
CA ASN A 51 2.69 0.58 -3.73
C ASN A 51 3.57 1.38 -4.71
N SER A 52 3.54 2.72 -4.66
CA SER A 52 4.33 3.62 -5.53
C SER A 52 4.14 3.41 -7.03
N ILE A 53 3.00 2.82 -7.43
CA ILE A 53 2.56 2.66 -8.83
C ILE A 53 1.97 3.99 -9.34
N LEU A 54 1.33 4.75 -8.44
CA LEU A 54 0.88 6.11 -8.68
C LEU A 54 1.58 7.07 -7.72
N THR A 55 2.16 8.13 -8.27
CA THR A 55 2.65 9.27 -7.49
C THR A 55 1.60 10.37 -7.50
N VAL A 56 1.42 11.06 -6.36
CA VAL A 56 0.47 12.17 -6.22
C VAL A 56 1.22 13.49 -6.31
N GLU A 57 0.87 14.30 -7.32
CA GLU A 57 1.37 15.66 -7.52
C GLU A 57 0.20 16.65 -7.46
N GLY A 58 -0.01 17.25 -6.28
CA GLY A 58 -1.17 18.10 -6.04
C GLY A 58 -2.48 17.31 -6.15
N GLU A 59 -3.31 17.65 -7.13
CA GLU A 59 -4.57 16.94 -7.41
C GLU A 59 -4.45 15.84 -8.48
N TYR A 60 -3.25 15.68 -9.05
CA TYR A 60 -2.98 14.74 -10.13
C TYR A 60 -2.28 13.48 -9.63
N PHE A 61 -2.61 12.36 -10.27
CA PHE A 61 -2.03 11.05 -10.07
C PHE A 61 -1.29 10.74 -11.36
N ILE A 62 -0.05 10.28 -11.22
CA ILE A 62 0.88 10.05 -12.34
C ILE A 62 1.41 8.62 -12.19
N PRO A 63 1.32 7.79 -13.24
CA PRO A 63 1.86 6.44 -13.23
C PRO A 63 3.38 6.52 -13.21
N SER A 64 4.00 5.64 -12.44
CA SER A 64 5.45 5.49 -12.44
C SER A 64 5.97 4.94 -13.78
N GLU A 65 7.24 5.18 -14.07
CA GLU A 65 7.85 4.84 -15.37
C GLU A 65 7.77 3.34 -15.68
N ASP A 66 7.93 2.49 -14.66
CA ASP A 66 7.80 1.04 -14.76
C ASP A 66 6.39 0.59 -15.16
N VAL A 67 5.34 1.31 -14.74
CA VAL A 67 3.96 1.06 -15.16
C VAL A 67 3.81 1.36 -16.65
N MET A 68 4.46 2.42 -17.13
CA MET A 68 4.39 2.84 -18.52
C MET A 68 5.10 1.88 -19.47
N GLN A 69 6.08 1.11 -18.99
CA GLN A 69 6.83 0.14 -19.78
C GLN A 69 6.19 -1.26 -19.82
N ILE A 70 5.18 -1.51 -19.00
CA ILE A 70 4.48 -2.80 -18.99
C ILE A 70 3.62 -2.93 -20.25
N GLU A 71 3.77 -4.08 -20.92
CA GLU A 71 2.87 -4.52 -21.97
C GLU A 71 1.59 -5.09 -21.37
N VAL A 72 0.46 -4.66 -21.93
CA VAL A 72 -0.87 -5.14 -21.57
C VAL A 72 -1.51 -5.68 -22.82
N GLU A 73 -2.01 -6.91 -22.73
CA GLU A 73 -2.71 -7.59 -23.80
C GLU A 73 -4.00 -6.83 -24.17
N PRO A 74 -4.38 -6.69 -25.45
CA PRO A 74 -5.55 -5.91 -25.86
C PRO A 74 -6.87 -6.36 -25.24
N ASP A 75 -6.98 -7.64 -24.87
CA ASP A 75 -8.14 -8.29 -24.26
C ASP A 75 -7.98 -8.50 -22.74
N PHE A 76 -6.95 -7.91 -22.14
CA PHE A 76 -6.71 -8.00 -20.71
C PHE A 76 -7.94 -7.54 -19.92
N THR A 77 -8.35 -8.38 -18.98
CA THR A 77 -9.35 -8.05 -17.96
C THR A 77 -8.88 -8.63 -16.63
N PRO A 78 -8.98 -7.88 -15.52
CA PRO A 78 -8.64 -8.41 -14.22
C PRO A 78 -9.59 -9.56 -13.82
N PRO A 79 -9.12 -10.51 -13.00
CA PRO A 79 -9.99 -11.55 -12.43
C PRO A 79 -11.19 -10.94 -11.70
N LYS A 80 -12.34 -11.59 -11.77
CA LYS A 80 -13.58 -11.09 -11.12
C LYS A 80 -13.48 -11.04 -9.60
N ASP A 81 -12.63 -11.88 -9.02
CA ASP A 81 -12.31 -11.98 -7.61
C ASP A 81 -11.07 -11.17 -7.22
N PHE A 82 -10.59 -10.27 -8.09
CA PHE A 82 -9.46 -9.41 -7.80
C PHE A 82 -9.76 -8.52 -6.58
N ASP A 83 -9.02 -8.76 -5.50
CA ASP A 83 -9.06 -7.96 -4.29
C ASP A 83 -7.83 -7.04 -4.21
N PRO A 84 -7.97 -5.73 -4.47
CA PRO A 84 -6.88 -4.78 -4.32
C PRO A 84 -6.38 -4.64 -2.87
N GLU A 85 -7.17 -4.99 -1.85
CA GLU A 85 -6.70 -4.96 -0.46
C GLU A 85 -5.70 -6.07 -0.14
N SER A 86 -5.78 -7.21 -0.82
CA SER A 86 -4.75 -8.26 -0.71
C SER A 86 -3.34 -7.77 -1.11
N LEU A 87 -3.27 -6.68 -1.89
CA LEU A 87 -2.04 -6.02 -2.32
C LEU A 87 -1.61 -4.88 -1.40
N ASN A 88 -2.48 -4.45 -0.48
CA ASN A 88 -2.16 -3.47 0.54
C ASN A 88 -1.52 -4.20 1.71
N VAL A 89 -0.18 -4.27 1.69
CA VAL A 89 0.55 -4.71 2.87
C VAL A 89 0.41 -3.61 3.91
N ASN A 90 -0.51 -3.80 4.88
CA ASN A 90 -0.60 -2.93 6.03
C ASN A 90 0.78 -2.93 6.73
N PRO A 91 1.50 -1.78 6.81
CA PRO A 91 2.86 -1.76 7.36
C PRO A 91 2.93 -2.33 8.78
N LEU A 92 1.86 -2.16 9.55
CA LEU A 92 1.73 -2.72 10.89
C LEU A 92 1.56 -4.24 10.87
N GLU A 93 0.81 -4.78 9.92
CA GLU A 93 0.66 -6.22 9.77
C GLU A 93 1.94 -6.87 9.27
N GLU A 94 2.70 -6.22 8.39
CA GLU A 94 4.03 -6.70 7.99
C GLU A 94 4.99 -6.70 9.18
N LEU A 95 5.00 -5.64 9.98
CA LEU A 95 5.76 -5.56 11.24
C LEU A 95 5.42 -6.72 12.17
N ILE A 96 4.14 -6.91 12.46
CA ILE A 96 3.68 -7.99 13.35
C ILE A 96 4.06 -9.35 12.77
N ARG A 97 3.83 -9.56 11.47
CA ARG A 97 4.17 -10.81 10.78
C ARG A 97 5.66 -11.08 10.91
N HIS A 98 6.52 -10.13 10.56
CA HIS A 98 7.98 -10.24 10.64
C HIS A 98 8.46 -10.63 12.04
N ILE A 99 7.90 -10.00 13.08
CA ILE A 99 8.22 -10.34 14.47
C ILE A 99 7.80 -11.79 14.74
N THR A 100 6.53 -12.14 14.50
CA THR A 100 5.98 -13.48 14.82
C THR A 100 6.54 -14.62 13.99
N THR A 101 7.12 -14.35 12.81
CA THR A 101 7.81 -15.38 12.01
C THR A 101 9.27 -15.55 12.42
N THR A 102 9.88 -14.53 13.02
CA THR A 102 11.29 -14.58 13.44
C THR A 102 11.44 -15.14 14.86
N VAL A 103 10.48 -14.85 15.73
CA VAL A 103 10.46 -15.36 17.10
C VAL A 103 9.21 -16.19 17.35
N SER A 104 9.33 -17.23 18.19
CA SER A 104 8.23 -18.13 18.53
C SER A 104 7.30 -17.55 19.60
N VAL A 105 7.02 -16.24 19.53
CA VAL A 105 6.16 -15.50 20.46
C VAL A 105 4.78 -15.30 19.82
N PRO A 106 3.68 -15.60 20.54
CA PRO A 106 2.33 -15.39 20.01
C PRO A 106 2.06 -13.94 19.63
N LYS A 107 1.31 -13.74 18.55
CA LYS A 107 0.88 -12.40 18.10
C LYS A 107 0.26 -11.55 19.22
N GLN A 108 -0.56 -12.17 20.09
CA GLN A 108 -1.22 -11.45 21.19
C GLN A 108 -0.22 -10.86 22.19
N GLU A 109 0.88 -11.57 22.46
CA GLU A 109 1.92 -11.09 23.37
C GLU A 109 2.71 -9.93 22.77
N VAL A 110 3.04 -10.01 21.48
CA VAL A 110 3.67 -8.90 20.74
C VAL A 110 2.78 -7.65 20.76
N VAL A 111 1.49 -7.83 20.50
CA VAL A 111 0.50 -6.73 20.53
C VAL A 111 0.35 -6.15 21.95
N ALA A 112 0.31 -7.00 22.98
CA ALA A 112 0.22 -6.55 24.36
C ALA A 112 1.45 -5.73 24.76
N MET A 113 2.65 -6.20 24.39
CA MET A 113 3.90 -5.50 24.66
C MET A 113 3.97 -4.14 23.95
N ALA A 114 3.67 -4.10 22.66
CA ALA A 114 3.60 -2.84 21.91
C ALA A 114 2.57 -1.87 22.50
N ASN A 115 1.40 -2.35 22.93
CA ASN A 115 0.39 -1.49 23.55
C ASN A 115 0.85 -0.90 24.90
N ARG A 116 1.66 -1.64 25.69
CA ARG A 116 2.29 -1.09 26.90
C ARG A 116 3.24 0.06 26.55
N TYR A 117 4.18 -0.15 25.62
CA TYR A 117 5.12 0.90 25.20
C TYR A 117 4.42 2.11 24.60
N LYS A 118 3.38 1.89 23.79
CA LYS A 118 2.55 2.96 23.22
C LYS A 118 1.92 3.83 24.31
N ALA A 119 1.38 3.21 25.36
CA ALA A 119 0.75 3.92 26.47
C ALA A 119 1.77 4.63 27.36
N GLU A 120 2.87 3.95 27.70
CA GLU A 120 3.89 4.45 28.61
C GLU A 120 4.68 5.62 28.00
N TRP A 121 5.08 5.48 26.73
CA TRP A 121 5.96 6.46 26.07
C TRP A 121 5.21 7.40 25.13
N ARG A 122 3.88 7.26 25.02
CA ARG A 122 3.01 8.10 24.18
C ARG A 122 3.48 8.18 22.72
N ILE A 123 4.04 7.08 22.23
CA ILE A 123 4.56 6.93 20.87
C ILE A 123 3.48 6.42 19.91
N SER A 124 3.79 6.44 18.62
CA SER A 124 2.91 5.84 17.60
C SER A 124 2.84 4.32 17.76
N SER A 125 1.74 3.70 17.32
CA SER A 125 1.62 2.24 17.30
C SER A 125 2.77 1.60 16.53
N GLU A 126 3.10 2.12 15.35
CA GLU A 126 4.19 1.64 14.50
C GLU A 126 5.54 1.62 15.25
N THR A 127 5.90 2.74 15.89
CA THR A 127 7.11 2.84 16.73
C THR A 127 7.10 1.83 17.86
N ALA A 128 5.95 1.63 18.52
CA ALA A 128 5.84 0.69 19.62
C ALA A 128 6.05 -0.77 19.19
N PHE A 129 5.58 -1.16 18.00
CA PHE A 129 5.85 -2.48 17.43
C PHE A 129 7.31 -2.65 17.00
N ILE A 130 7.95 -1.59 16.47
CA ILE A 130 9.38 -1.61 16.15
C ILE A 130 10.20 -1.88 17.41
N ILE A 131 9.92 -1.16 18.51
CA ILE A 131 10.64 -1.36 19.78
C ILE A 131 10.35 -2.75 20.34
N ALA A 132 9.10 -3.22 20.29
CA ALA A 132 8.77 -4.57 20.72
C ALA A 132 9.51 -5.66 19.94
N GLY A 133 9.66 -5.51 18.62
CA GLY A 133 10.46 -6.42 17.80
C GLY A 133 11.94 -6.41 18.17
N TYR A 134 12.51 -5.21 18.37
CA TYR A 134 13.90 -5.03 18.76
C TYR A 134 14.22 -5.70 20.12
N GLU A 135 13.36 -5.51 21.12
CA GLU A 135 13.49 -6.15 22.45
C GLU A 135 13.39 -7.69 22.38
N LEU A 136 12.68 -8.22 21.39
CA LEU A 136 12.61 -9.66 21.12
C LEU A 136 13.82 -10.19 20.32
N GLY A 137 14.80 -9.34 20.03
CA GLY A 137 15.99 -9.70 19.25
C GLY A 137 15.72 -9.84 17.75
N VAL A 138 14.61 -9.30 17.24
CA VAL A 138 14.31 -9.27 15.81
C VAL A 138 15.02 -8.09 15.16
N ASP A 139 15.67 -8.31 14.02
CA ASP A 139 16.20 -7.20 13.22
C ASP A 139 15.06 -6.36 12.64
N MET A 140 14.98 -5.11 13.09
CA MET A 140 13.95 -4.15 12.70
C MET A 140 14.48 -3.05 11.77
N GLY A 141 15.75 -3.10 11.34
CA GLY A 141 16.41 -2.02 10.59
C GLY A 141 15.58 -1.51 9.41
N ARG A 142 15.08 -2.42 8.57
CA ARG A 142 14.24 -2.08 7.40
C ARG A 142 12.96 -1.32 7.74
N PHE A 143 12.41 -1.52 8.93
CA PHE A 143 11.19 -0.85 9.37
C PHE A 143 11.46 0.50 10.03
N VAL A 144 12.64 0.66 10.64
CA VAL A 144 13.09 1.94 11.19
C VAL A 144 13.21 2.98 10.08
N ASP A 145 13.85 2.63 8.96
CA ASP A 145 14.04 3.54 7.81
C ASP A 145 12.69 3.98 7.21
N ALA A 146 11.78 3.03 7.06
CA ALA A 146 10.43 3.29 6.53
C ALA A 146 9.59 4.16 7.49
N ALA A 147 9.65 3.87 8.80
CA ALA A 147 8.96 4.67 9.81
C ALA A 147 9.55 6.08 9.91
N TYR A 148 10.87 6.23 9.83
CA TYR A 148 11.55 7.52 9.83
C TYR A 148 11.12 8.39 8.64
N SER A 149 11.11 7.82 7.44
CA SER A 149 10.64 8.50 6.23
C SER A 149 9.18 8.97 6.37
N ARG A 150 8.31 8.15 6.99
CA ARG A 150 6.91 8.51 7.26
C ARG A 150 6.76 9.61 8.30
N LEU A 151 7.62 9.64 9.33
CA LEU A 151 7.61 10.70 10.34
C LEU A 151 8.05 12.04 9.72
N LEU A 152 9.08 12.03 8.87
CA LEU A 152 9.51 13.23 8.14
C LEU A 152 8.42 13.76 7.20
N ALA A 153 7.74 12.87 6.47
CA ALA A 153 6.65 13.25 5.56
C ALA A 153 5.43 13.85 6.27
N ARG A 154 5.24 13.55 7.57
CA ARG A 154 4.12 14.08 8.36
C ARG A 154 4.32 15.51 8.86
N GLY A 155 5.53 16.07 8.70
CA GLY A 155 5.86 17.42 9.18
C GLY A 155 5.75 17.51 10.70
N VAL A 156 6.87 17.38 11.39
CA VAL A 156 6.99 17.88 12.76
C VAL A 156 7.12 19.40 12.71
#